data_AF-A0A2V7PWC7-F1
#
_entry.id   AF-A0A2V7PWC7-F1
#
_cell.length_a   1.000
_cell.length_b   1.000
_cell.length_c   1.000
_cell.angle_alpha   90.00
_cell.angle_beta   90.00
_cell.angle_gamma   90.00
#
_symmetry.space_group_name_H-M   'P 1'
#
loop_
_entity.id
_entity.type
_entity.pdbx_description
1 polymer ?
#
loop_
_entity_poly.entity_id
_entity_poly.type
_entity_poly.pdbx_seq_one_letter_code
_entity_poly.pdbx_strand_id
1 'polypeptide(L)'
;MATVIVKEAVSRHAAKSVAPAVACRMIREEVPRALKRKHAPFTLRAPVTLEVDFAMTIHADMAELCPGATRTAGRTVAFSHQDYGEVFRAWRTLLNLSAVV
;
A
#
# COMPACT_ATOMS: atom_id res chain seq x y z
N MET A 1 -11.82 4.41 13.67
CA MET A 1 -10.89 5.14 12.77
C MET A 1 -11.29 6.61 12.75
N ALA A 2 -10.34 7.54 12.76
CA ALA A 2 -10.59 8.97 12.59
C ALA A 2 -9.93 9.40 11.27
N THR A 3 -10.66 10.12 10.43
CA THR A 3 -10.20 10.56 9.11
C THR A 3 -10.58 12.02 8.90
N VAL A 4 -9.71 12.75 8.23
CA VAL A 4 -9.95 14.14 7.83
C VAL A 4 -9.88 14.21 6.32
N ILE A 5 -11.03 14.46 5.70
CA ILE A 5 -11.12 14.56 4.24
C ILE A 5 -10.69 15.98 3.84
N VAL A 6 -9.48 16.12 3.31
CA VAL A 6 -8.93 17.42 2.85
C VAL A 6 -9.08 17.63 1.35
N LYS A 7 -9.44 16.59 0.61
CA LYS A 7 -9.74 16.64 -0.82
C LYS A 7 -10.72 15.53 -1.20
N GLU A 8 -11.52 15.81 -2.22
CA GLU A 8 -12.38 14.84 -2.88
C GLU A 8 -11.85 14.60 -4.30
N ALA A 9 -11.60 13.34 -4.66
CA ALA A 9 -11.15 12.99 -6.00
C ALA A 9 -12.30 13.19 -7.00
N VAL A 10 -12.02 13.85 -8.13
CA VAL A 10 -12.99 14.08 -9.22
C VAL A 10 -12.66 13.19 -10.42
N SER A 11 -11.38 13.00 -10.71
CA SER A 11 -10.88 12.06 -11.73
C SER A 11 -9.47 11.60 -11.37
N ARG A 12 -8.86 10.74 -12.20
CA ARG A 12 -7.45 10.30 -12.03
C ARG A 12 -6.48 11.47 -11.87
N HIS A 13 -6.75 12.59 -12.54
CA HIS A 13 -5.86 13.76 -12.59
C HIS A 13 -6.51 15.03 -12.02
N ALA A 14 -7.65 14.94 -11.35
CA ALA A 14 -8.35 16.10 -10.80
C ALA A 14 -8.92 15.81 -9.40
N ALA A 15 -8.84 16.80 -8.51
CA ALA A 15 -9.42 16.73 -7.18
C ALA A 15 -9.91 18.11 -6.72
N LYS A 16 -11.03 18.12 -5.99
CA LYS A 16 -11.53 19.28 -5.28
C LYS A 16 -10.85 19.32 -3.91
N SER A 17 -9.88 20.20 -3.75
CA SER A 17 -9.08 20.33 -2.51
C SER A 17 -9.47 21.59 -1.75
N VAL A 18 -9.45 21.53 -0.41
CA VAL A 18 -9.50 22.75 0.39
C VAL A 18 -8.16 23.49 0.33
N ALA A 19 -8.13 24.78 0.67
CA ALA A 19 -6.89 25.54 0.76
C ALA A 19 -5.93 24.89 1.80
N PRO A 20 -4.60 24.91 1.59
CA PRO A 20 -3.65 24.25 2.50
C PRO A 20 -3.81 24.66 3.97
N ALA A 21 -4.03 25.95 4.23
CA ALA A 21 -4.27 26.45 5.58
C ALA A 21 -5.52 25.83 6.24
N VAL A 22 -6.57 25.58 5.47
CA VAL A 22 -7.80 24.93 5.93
C VAL A 22 -7.55 23.45 6.22
N ALA A 23 -6.85 22.74 5.33
CA ALA A 23 -6.47 21.33 5.54
C ALA A 23 -5.65 21.17 6.83
N CYS A 24 -4.62 22.00 7.04
CA CYS A 24 -3.81 21.97 8.25
C CYS A 24 -4.65 22.22 9.51
N ARG A 25 -5.60 23.16 9.47
CA ARG A 25 -6.50 23.44 10.59
C ARG A 25 -7.39 22.24 10.90
N MET A 26 -8.06 21.67 9.89
CA MET A 26 -8.92 20.50 10.05
C MET A 26 -8.17 19.31 10.67
N ILE A 27 -6.93 19.06 10.22
CA ILE A 27 -6.07 18.00 10.78
C ILE A 27 -5.76 18.28 12.25
N ARG A 28 -5.32 19.50 12.59
CA ARG A 28 -4.98 19.88 13.97
C ARG A 28 -6.18 19.74 14.92
N GLU A 29 -7.38 20.07 14.46
CA GLU A 29 -8.61 19.99 15.26
C GLU A 29 -9.05 18.54 15.53
N GLU A 30 -8.83 17.62 14.58
CA GLU A 30 -9.23 16.22 14.72
C GLU A 30 -8.21 15.34 15.46
N VAL A 31 -6.91 15.68 15.42
CA VAL A 31 -5.85 14.90 16.10
C VAL A 31 -6.18 14.63 17.58
N PRO A 32 -6.55 15.61 18.43
CA PRO A 32 -6.89 15.34 19.83
C PRO A 32 -8.09 14.40 20.00
N ARG A 33 -9.06 14.44 19.08
CA ARG A 33 -10.24 13.56 19.10
C ARG A 33 -9.86 12.14 18.71
N ALA A 34 -8.97 12.00 17.74
CA ALA A 34 -8.42 10.71 17.33
C ALA A 34 -7.64 10.06 18.48
N LEU A 35 -6.75 10.80 19.13
CA LEU A 35 -5.89 10.29 20.22
C LEU A 35 -6.68 9.84 21.47
N LYS A 36 -7.84 10.43 21.74
CA LYS A 36 -8.70 10.02 22.87
C LYS A 36 -9.40 8.68 22.65
N ARG A 37 -9.51 8.20 21.41
CA ARG A 37 -10.19 6.95 21.08
C ARG A 37 -9.23 5.78 21.30
N LYS A 38 -9.74 4.66 21.84
CA LYS A 38 -8.97 3.41 21.87
C LYS A 38 -8.78 2.88 20.45
N HIS A 39 -7.57 2.43 20.13
CA HIS A 39 -7.23 1.87 18.83
C HIS A 39 -6.62 0.49 19.04
N ALA A 40 -7.14 -0.51 18.33
CA ALA A 40 -6.51 -1.82 18.28
C ALA A 40 -5.45 -1.80 17.15
N PRO A 41 -4.24 -2.34 17.38
CA PRO A 41 -3.28 -2.54 16.31
C PRO A 41 -3.88 -3.42 15.20
N PHE A 42 -3.63 -3.05 13.95
CA PHE A 42 -3.94 -3.92 12.83
C PHE A 42 -2.86 -5.00 12.74
N THR A 43 -3.25 -6.25 12.93
CA THR A 43 -2.33 -7.40 12.92
C THR A 43 -2.73 -8.41 11.85
N LEU A 44 -1.75 -8.93 11.11
CA LEU A 44 -1.95 -10.02 10.15
C LEU A 44 -1.63 -11.36 10.82
N ARG A 45 -2.35 -12.41 10.43
CA ARG A 45 -2.06 -13.78 10.87
C ARG A 45 -1.00 -14.38 9.95
N ALA A 46 0.00 -15.02 10.54
CA ALA A 46 1.04 -15.73 9.80
C ALA A 46 0.56 -17.12 9.33
N PRO A 47 1.05 -17.65 8.19
CA PRO A 47 1.90 -16.95 7.23
C PRO A 47 1.15 -15.86 6.47
N VAL A 48 1.83 -14.76 6.15
CA VAL A 48 1.28 -13.68 5.34
C VAL A 48 1.64 -13.92 3.89
N THR A 49 0.62 -13.95 3.03
CA THR A 49 0.79 -14.04 1.57
C THR A 49 0.54 -12.67 0.96
N LEU A 50 1.52 -12.17 0.23
CA LEU A 50 1.41 -11.02 -0.66
C LEU A 50 1.16 -11.52 -2.08
N GLU A 51 0.16 -10.97 -2.74
CA GLU A 51 -0.07 -11.15 -4.17
C GLU A 51 -0.04 -9.78 -4.85
N VAL A 52 0.66 -9.70 -5.97
CA VAL A 52 0.81 -8.47 -6.75
C VAL A 52 0.35 -8.74 -8.17
N ASP A 53 -0.73 -8.07 -8.56
CA ASP A 53 -1.18 -7.99 -9.94
C ASP A 53 -0.53 -6.81 -10.66
N PHE A 54 0.28 -7.11 -11.65
CA PHE A 54 0.97 -6.11 -12.45
C PHE A 54 0.15 -5.68 -13.67
N ALA A 55 0.39 -4.45 -14.14
CA ALA A 55 -0.27 -3.91 -15.32
C ALA A 55 0.05 -4.72 -16.60
N MET A 56 1.31 -5.10 -16.77
CA MET A 56 1.83 -5.80 -17.96
C MET A 56 2.56 -7.08 -17.55
N THR A 57 2.64 -8.05 -18.47
CA THR A 57 3.33 -9.33 -18.24
C THR A 57 4.83 -9.11 -17.99
N ILE A 58 5.47 -8.19 -18.70
CA ILE A 58 6.90 -7.90 -18.54
C ILE A 58 7.28 -7.43 -17.13
N HIS A 59 6.39 -6.71 -16.45
CA HIS A 59 6.60 -6.33 -15.05
C HIS A 59 6.58 -7.55 -14.12
N ALA A 60 5.70 -8.52 -14.40
CA ALA A 60 5.64 -9.77 -13.65
C ALA A 60 6.87 -10.66 -13.95
N ASP A 61 7.33 -10.70 -15.20
CA ASP A 61 8.56 -11.39 -15.61
C ASP A 61 9.80 -10.85 -14.85
N MET A 62 9.85 -9.54 -14.63
CA MET A 62 10.92 -8.94 -13.83
C MET A 62 10.76 -9.19 -12.33
N ALA A 63 9.54 -9.08 -11.82
CA ALA A 63 9.25 -9.26 -10.40
C ALA A 63 9.49 -10.70 -9.93
N GLU A 64 9.21 -11.72 -10.75
CA GLU A 64 9.43 -13.13 -10.39
C GLU A 64 10.90 -13.50 -10.18
N LEU A 65 11.85 -12.65 -10.59
CA LEU A 65 13.27 -12.83 -10.28
C LEU A 65 13.59 -12.66 -8.78
N CYS A 66 12.66 -12.11 -7.99
CA CYS A 66 12.80 -12.04 -6.54
C CYS A 66 12.87 -13.45 -5.95
N PRO A 67 13.93 -13.80 -5.20
CA PRO A 67 14.01 -15.11 -4.54
C PRO A 67 12.80 -15.38 -3.65
N GLY A 68 12.24 -16.59 -3.77
CA GLY A 68 11.06 -17.01 -3.01
C GLY A 68 9.72 -16.49 -3.54
N ALA A 69 9.72 -15.69 -4.61
CA ALA A 69 8.51 -15.31 -5.31
C ALA A 69 8.07 -16.40 -6.30
N THR A 70 6.76 -16.54 -6.48
CA THR A 70 6.17 -17.52 -7.40
C THR A 70 5.17 -16.82 -8.30
N ARG A 71 5.27 -17.03 -9.61
CA ARG A 71 4.26 -16.54 -10.55
C ARG A 71 3.01 -17.43 -10.51
N THR A 72 1.89 -16.85 -10.08
CA THR A 72 0.63 -17.58 -9.88
C THR A 72 -0.36 -17.38 -11.02
N ALA A 73 -0.17 -16.33 -11.83
CA ALA A 73 -0.91 -16.12 -13.07
C ALA A 73 -0.09 -15.27 -14.05
N GLY A 74 -0.65 -15.02 -15.25
CA GLY A 74 0.06 -14.32 -16.32
C GLY A 74 0.61 -12.94 -15.95
N ARG A 75 0.02 -12.24 -14.97
CA ARG A 75 0.53 -10.95 -14.46
C ARG A 75 0.63 -10.90 -12.93
N THR A 76 0.57 -12.06 -12.27
CA THR A 76 0.44 -12.12 -10.81
C THR A 76 1.63 -12.84 -10.22
N VAL A 77 2.31 -12.19 -9.27
CA VAL A 77 3.42 -12.77 -8.51
C VAL A 77 3.05 -12.79 -7.04
N ALA A 78 3.28 -13.93 -6.40
CA ALA A 78 2.99 -14.16 -4.99
C ALA A 78 4.27 -14.38 -4.18
N PHE A 79 4.25 -14.01 -2.92
CA PHE A 79 5.30 -14.27 -1.95
C PHE A 79 4.67 -14.52 -0.57
N SER A 80 5.07 -15.59 0.11
CA SER A 80 4.53 -15.95 1.43
C SER A 80 5.65 -16.11 2.45
N HIS A 81 5.47 -15.52 3.64
CA HIS A 81 6.44 -15.67 4.73
C HIS A 81 5.77 -15.56 6.11
N GLN A 82 6.41 -16.12 7.15
CA GLN A 82 5.91 -16.08 8.54
C GLN A 82 6.04 -14.68 9.16
N ASP A 83 7.13 -13.98 8.84
CA ASP A 83 7.38 -12.60 9.25
C ASP A 83 6.86 -11.61 8.18
N TYR A 84 5.96 -10.72 8.60
CA TYR A 84 5.47 -9.61 7.77
C TYR A 84 6.60 -8.66 7.32
N GLY A 85 7.65 -8.49 8.13
CA GLY A 85 8.82 -7.70 7.76
C GLY A 85 9.49 -8.21 6.49
N GLU A 86 9.62 -9.54 6.34
CA GLU A 86 10.10 -10.16 5.10
C GLU A 86 9.13 -9.99 3.95
N VAL A 87 7.82 -10.11 4.19
CA VAL A 87 6.80 -9.87 3.15
C VAL A 87 6.88 -8.42 2.64
N PHE A 88 7.10 -7.45 3.52
CA PHE A 88 7.26 -6.05 3.13
C PHE A 88 8.57 -5.81 2.36
N ARG A 89 9.67 -6.46 2.75
CA ARG A 89 10.93 -6.44 1.99
C ARG A 89 10.74 -7.05 0.61
N ALA A 90 10.07 -8.20 0.50
CA ALA A 90 9.73 -8.84 -0.76
C ALA A 90 8.89 -7.91 -1.63
N TRP A 91 7.84 -7.28 -1.09
CA TRP A 91 7.05 -6.26 -1.80
C TRP A 91 7.93 -5.17 -2.42
N ARG A 92 8.87 -4.60 -1.65
CA ARG A 92 9.79 -3.58 -2.13
C ARG A 92 10.70 -4.10 -3.24
N THR A 93 11.18 -5.35 -3.13
CA THR A 93 11.98 -5.99 -4.18
C THR A 93 11.18 -6.20 -5.45
N LEU A 94 9.98 -6.79 -5.37
CA LEU A 94 9.07 -7.00 -6.51
C LEU A 94 8.80 -5.67 -7.24
N LEU A 95 8.47 -4.62 -6.47
CA LEU A 95 8.19 -3.28 -7.02
C LEU A 95 9.42 -2.70 -7.73
N ASN A 96 10.60 -2.78 -7.12
CA ASN A 96 11.83 -2.21 -7.69
C ASN A 96 12.26 -2.96 -8.96
N LEU A 97 12.17 -4.29 -8.99
CA LEU A 97 12.49 -5.09 -10.17
C LEU A 97 11.52 -4.81 -11.32
N SER A 98 10.23 -4.70 -11.02
CA SER A 98 9.20 -4.43 -12.02
C SER A 98 9.33 -3.07 -12.70
N ALA A 99 10.07 -2.12 -12.12
CA ALA A 99 10.27 -0.77 -12.62
C ALA A 99 11.49 -0.63 -13.55
N VAL A 100 12.24 -1.71 -13.80
CA VAL A 100 13.45 -1.71 -14.66
C VAL A 100 13.09 -1.63 -16.15
N VAL A 101 11.82 -1.82 -16.50
CA VAL A 101 11.29 -1.89 -17.87
C VAL A 101 10.03 -1.05 -18.03
#